data_AF-A0A6B3I3A1-F1
#
_entry.id   AF-A0A6B3I3A1-F1
#
_cell.length_a   1.000
_cell.length_b   1.000
_cell.length_c   1.000
_cell.angle_alpha   90.00
_cell.angle_beta   90.00
_cell.angle_gamma   90.00
#
_symmetry.space_group_name_H-M   'P 1'
#
loop_
_entity.id
_entity.type
_entity.pdbx_description
1 polymer ?
#
loop_
_entity_poly.entity_id
_entity_poly.type
_entity_poly.pdbx_seq_one_letter_code
_entity_poly.pdbx_strand_id
1 'polypeptide(L)'
;GGVSPINAQNRALLDALRKDLADHGVDLPVYWGNRNWAPYLTDTLRGMTLDGHRRIAVLATSAYASYSGCRQYRENLAESLAALAAEGLDVPRVDKLRHYFNHPGFVEPMVDGVLASLADLPEDVRAGAHLAFTTHSIPTSAADASGPVEAHGEGGAYVAEHLDVARLIVEAVRAETGIEHPWQLVYQSRSGAPHIPWLEPDICDHLEALHGEGVPAVVMAPIGFVSDHMEV
;
A
#
# COMPACT_ATOMS: atom_id res chain seq x y z
N GLY A 1 19.39 -10.40 -8.21
CA GLY A 1 20.42 -9.37 -7.97
C GLY A 1 19.97 -8.54 -6.79
N GLY A 2 20.76 -8.46 -5.72
CA GLY A 2 20.37 -7.94 -4.41
C GLY A 2 20.22 -6.41 -4.32
N VAL A 3 19.55 -5.79 -5.29
CA VAL A 3 19.19 -4.37 -5.27
C VAL A 3 17.67 -4.27 -5.20
N SER A 4 17.15 -3.59 -4.18
CA SER A 4 15.71 -3.35 -4.05
C SER A 4 15.20 -2.55 -5.26
N PRO A 5 14.14 -3.01 -5.96
CA PRO A 5 13.58 -2.33 -7.13
C PRO A 5 12.92 -0.99 -6.80
N ILE A 6 12.63 -0.74 -5.51
CA ILE A 6 11.84 0.41 -5.03
C ILE A 6 12.37 1.77 -5.51
N ASN A 7 13.69 1.94 -5.58
CA ASN A 7 14.28 3.19 -6.03
C ASN A 7 14.09 3.43 -7.53
N ALA A 8 14.09 2.36 -8.33
CA ALA A 8 13.81 2.47 -9.77
C ALA A 8 12.32 2.72 -10.00
N GLN A 9 11.44 2.03 -9.27
CA GLN A 9 9.99 2.23 -9.33
C GLN A 9 9.58 3.63 -8.87
N ASN A 10 10.17 4.16 -7.79
CA ASN A 10 9.90 5.54 -7.36
C ASN A 10 10.32 6.58 -8.42
N ARG A 11 11.43 6.35 -9.14
CA ARG A 11 11.81 7.22 -10.25
C ARG A 11 10.82 7.13 -11.41
N ALA A 12 10.38 5.92 -11.77
CA ALA A 12 9.36 5.73 -12.81
C ALA A 12 8.03 6.41 -12.42
N LEU A 13 7.60 6.27 -11.17
CA LEU A 13 6.41 6.94 -10.64
C LEU A 13 6.57 8.47 -10.68
N LEU A 14 7.73 8.99 -10.30
CA LEU A 14 8.03 10.42 -10.34
C LEU A 14 7.94 10.99 -11.76
N ASP A 15 8.51 10.29 -12.74
CA ASP A 15 8.46 10.69 -14.14
C ASP A 15 7.04 10.60 -14.70
N ALA A 16 6.29 9.55 -14.36
CA ALA A 16 4.89 9.41 -14.75
C ALA A 16 4.01 10.54 -14.19
N LEU A 17 4.16 10.87 -12.90
CA LEU A 17 3.42 11.97 -12.26
C LEU A 17 3.74 13.32 -12.90
N ARG A 18 5.02 13.60 -13.16
CA ARG A 18 5.43 14.85 -13.82
C ARG A 18 4.84 14.97 -15.22
N LYS A 19 4.87 13.87 -15.98
CA LYS A 19 4.28 13.82 -17.32
C LYS A 19 2.77 14.07 -17.26
N ASP A 20 2.07 13.36 -16.39
CA ASP A 20 0.61 13.48 -16.25
C ASP A 20 0.18 14.90 -15.85
N LEU A 21 0.87 15.51 -14.88
CA LEU A 21 0.63 16.90 -14.51
C LEU A 21 0.85 17.86 -15.68
N ALA A 22 1.94 17.68 -16.43
CA ALA A 22 2.26 18.51 -17.59
C ALA A 22 1.23 18.36 -18.72
N ASP A 23 0.81 17.13 -19.03
CA ASP A 23 -0.21 16.84 -20.05
C ASP A 23 -1.56 17.50 -19.71
N HIS A 24 -1.86 17.68 -18.42
CA HIS A 24 -3.05 18.35 -17.91
C HIS A 24 -2.85 19.85 -17.61
N GLY A 25 -1.71 20.43 -18.01
CA GLY A 25 -1.41 21.86 -17.84
C GLY A 25 -1.21 22.29 -16.38
N VAL A 26 -0.89 21.34 -15.49
CA VAL A 26 -0.61 21.60 -14.08
C VAL A 26 0.90 21.79 -13.89
N ASP A 27 1.30 23.05 -13.72
CA ASP A 27 2.68 23.41 -13.40
C ASP A 27 2.96 23.25 -11.90
N LEU A 28 3.11 22.00 -11.46
CA LEU A 28 3.41 21.64 -10.07
C LEU A 28 4.73 20.84 -9.98
N PRO A 29 5.78 21.39 -9.36
CA PRO A 29 7.02 20.67 -9.13
C PRO A 29 6.81 19.42 -8.26
N VAL A 30 7.36 18.28 -8.70
CA VAL A 30 7.29 17.01 -7.96
C VAL A 30 8.68 16.64 -7.44
N TYR A 31 8.76 16.36 -6.14
CA TYR A 31 9.98 15.99 -5.42
C TYR A 31 9.82 14.59 -4.80
N TRP A 32 10.94 13.92 -4.52
CA TRP A 32 10.99 12.62 -3.86
C TRP A 32 12.00 12.66 -2.72
N GLY A 33 11.62 12.15 -1.55
CA GLY A 33 12.50 12.01 -0.41
C GLY A 33 12.19 10.71 0.35
N ASN A 34 13.20 9.88 0.58
CA ASN A 34 13.08 8.68 1.38
C ASN A 34 13.48 8.95 2.83
N ARG A 35 13.05 8.04 3.69
CA ARG A 35 13.47 7.99 5.08
C ARG A 35 14.89 7.47 5.27
N ASN A 36 15.21 6.35 4.63
CA ASN A 36 16.39 5.55 4.97
C ASN A 36 17.51 5.62 3.92
N TRP A 37 17.30 6.32 2.80
CA TRP A 37 18.29 6.38 1.72
C TRP A 37 18.18 7.70 0.93
N ALA A 38 19.25 8.08 0.22
CA ALA A 38 19.21 9.26 -0.64
C ALA A 38 18.19 9.10 -1.80
N PRO A 39 17.50 10.18 -2.22
CA PRO A 39 17.46 11.50 -1.58
C PRO A 39 16.74 11.43 -0.23
N TYR A 40 17.31 12.03 0.82
CA TYR A 40 16.69 12.01 2.15
C TYR A 40 15.55 13.03 2.23
N LEU A 41 14.49 12.71 2.98
CA LEU A 41 13.33 13.57 3.19
C LEU A 41 13.73 14.97 3.70
N THR A 42 14.56 15.04 4.74
CA THR A 42 15.02 16.31 5.31
C THR A 42 15.77 17.16 4.29
N ASP A 43 16.67 16.55 3.51
CA ASP A 43 17.44 17.25 2.48
C ASP A 43 16.54 17.75 1.35
N THR A 44 15.55 16.94 0.96
CA THR A 44 14.56 17.30 -0.05
C THR A 44 13.70 18.48 0.41
N LEU A 45 13.17 18.44 1.63
CA LEU A 45 12.40 19.54 2.20
C LEU A 45 13.23 20.82 2.37
N ARG A 46 14.52 20.68 2.74
CA ARG A 46 15.45 21.81 2.80
C ARG A 46 15.60 22.45 1.41
N GLY A 47 15.86 21.66 0.38
CA GLY A 47 15.93 22.13 -1.01
C GLY A 47 14.66 22.85 -1.43
N MET A 48 13.49 22.23 -1.21
CA MET A 48 12.20 22.84 -1.53
C MET A 48 11.99 24.18 -0.81
N THR A 49 12.41 24.29 0.45
CA THR A 49 12.29 25.50 1.26
C THR A 49 13.17 26.63 0.71
N LEU A 50 14.41 26.30 0.33
CA LEU A 50 15.37 27.23 -0.27
C LEU A 50 14.93 27.68 -1.68
N ASP A 51 14.25 26.81 -2.44
CA ASP A 51 13.63 27.12 -3.73
C ASP A 51 12.40 28.04 -3.59
N GLY A 52 11.97 28.35 -2.36
CA GLY A 52 10.85 29.25 -2.08
C GLY A 52 9.49 28.56 -1.95
N HIS A 53 9.42 27.23 -1.95
CA HIS A 53 8.16 26.51 -1.74
C HIS A 53 7.70 26.66 -0.29
N ARG A 54 6.41 26.94 -0.09
CA ARG A 54 5.81 27.20 1.25
C ARG A 54 4.60 26.34 1.58
N ARG A 55 4.00 25.70 0.59
CA ARG A 55 2.87 24.78 0.76
C ARG A 55 3.18 23.50 0.01
N ILE A 56 3.28 22.40 0.74
CA ILE A 56 3.73 21.11 0.21
C ILE A 56 2.64 20.08 0.47
N ALA A 57 2.10 19.49 -0.58
CA ALA A 57 1.27 18.29 -0.48
C ALA A 57 2.17 17.05 -0.45
N VAL A 58 1.96 16.16 0.53
CA VAL A 58 2.77 14.94 0.68
C VAL A 58 1.93 13.71 0.40
N LEU A 59 2.26 13.04 -0.71
CA LEU A 59 1.80 11.68 -1.00
C LEU A 59 2.77 10.69 -0.35
N ALA A 60 2.32 9.96 0.66
CA ALA A 60 3.05 8.78 1.13
C ALA A 60 2.75 7.61 0.17
N THR A 61 3.74 6.77 -0.15
CA THR A 61 3.55 5.62 -1.04
C THR A 61 2.85 4.43 -0.38
N SER A 62 2.53 4.55 0.90
CA SER A 62 1.68 3.58 1.61
C SER A 62 0.22 4.04 1.53
N ALA A 63 -0.63 3.14 1.02
CA ALA A 63 -2.06 3.41 0.83
C ALA A 63 -2.87 3.31 2.13
N TYR A 64 -2.32 2.70 3.19
CA TYR A 64 -3.06 2.21 4.35
C TYR A 64 -2.69 2.87 5.68
N ALA A 65 -3.63 2.86 6.62
CA ALA A 65 -3.45 3.21 8.01
C ALA A 65 -2.67 2.12 8.75
N SER A 66 -1.48 2.47 9.24
CA SER A 66 -0.77 1.72 10.28
C SER A 66 0.28 2.60 10.94
N TYR A 67 1.01 2.08 11.93
CA TYR A 67 2.19 2.78 12.44
C TYR A 67 3.18 3.05 11.30
N SER A 68 3.63 2.01 10.60
CA SER A 68 4.63 2.10 9.54
C SER A 68 4.12 2.82 8.28
N GLY A 69 2.83 2.66 7.94
CA GLY A 69 2.20 3.25 6.76
C GLY A 69 1.69 4.69 6.95
N CYS A 70 1.47 5.11 8.19
CA CYS A 70 0.91 6.43 8.46
C CYS A 70 1.63 7.22 9.56
N ARG A 71 1.65 6.72 10.79
CA ARG A 71 2.15 7.50 11.94
C ARG A 71 3.63 7.84 11.79
N GLN A 72 4.43 6.87 11.35
CA GLN A 72 5.85 7.04 11.17
C GLN A 72 6.18 8.06 10.07
N TYR A 73 5.44 8.09 8.95
CA TYR A 73 5.60 9.16 7.96
C TYR A 73 5.35 10.55 8.57
N ARG A 74 4.34 10.70 9.43
CA ARG A 74 4.05 11.97 10.12
C ARG A 74 5.16 12.35 11.10
N GLU A 75 5.70 11.38 11.84
CA GLU A 75 6.84 11.58 12.75
C GLU A 75 8.08 12.05 11.98
N ASN A 76 8.45 11.39 10.88
CA ASN A 76 9.59 11.80 10.05
C ASN A 76 9.40 13.21 9.43
N LEU A 77 8.18 13.55 9.01
CA LEU A 77 7.87 14.90 8.53
C LEU A 77 8.05 15.93 9.64
N ALA A 78 7.51 15.67 10.84
CA ALA A 78 7.65 16.57 11.98
C ALA A 78 9.13 16.77 12.39
N GLU A 79 9.92 15.69 12.45
CA GLU A 79 11.36 15.74 12.71
C GLU A 79 12.11 16.56 11.66
N SER A 80 11.78 16.37 10.38
CA SER A 80 12.40 17.13 9.28
C SER A 80 12.09 18.62 9.39
N LEU A 81 10.84 18.99 9.66
CA LEU A 81 10.44 20.39 9.83
C LEU A 81 11.11 21.03 11.05
N ALA A 82 11.27 20.29 12.15
CA ALA A 82 12.01 20.74 13.33
C ALA A 82 13.51 20.96 13.01
N ALA A 83 14.12 20.10 12.21
CA ALA A 83 15.50 20.27 11.76
C ALA A 83 15.67 21.55 10.91
N LEU A 84 14.77 21.79 9.95
CA LEU A 84 14.75 23.02 9.15
C LEU A 84 14.59 24.28 10.04
N ALA A 85 13.73 24.22 11.06
CA ALA A 85 13.56 25.32 12.01
C ALA A 85 14.85 25.61 12.80
N ALA A 86 15.55 24.56 13.25
CA ALA A 86 16.81 24.70 13.98
C ALA A 86 17.95 25.29 13.11
N GLU A 87 17.86 25.12 11.79
CA GLU A 87 18.76 25.75 10.81
C GLU A 87 18.39 27.22 10.52
N GLY A 88 17.29 27.75 11.10
CA GLY A 88 16.84 29.11 10.89
C GLY A 88 16.07 29.32 9.58
N LEU A 89 15.57 28.25 8.95
CA LEU A 89 14.79 28.32 7.72
C LEU A 89 13.31 28.63 8.02
N ASP A 90 12.67 29.31 7.06
CA ASP A 90 11.24 29.56 7.07
C ASP A 90 10.47 28.28 6.70
N VAL A 91 10.05 27.54 7.73
CA VAL A 91 9.50 26.18 7.60
C VAL A 91 8.20 26.17 6.77
N PRO A 92 8.11 25.34 5.71
CA PRO A 92 6.91 25.28 4.90
C PRO A 92 5.75 24.59 5.63
N ARG A 93 4.52 24.94 5.25
CA ARG A 93 3.34 24.15 5.61
C ARG A 93 3.33 22.84 4.81
N VAL A 94 3.25 21.72 5.51
CA VAL A 94 3.16 20.39 4.92
C VAL A 94 1.80 19.77 5.22
N ASP A 95 1.07 19.39 4.18
CA ASP A 95 -0.22 18.70 4.27
C ASP A 95 -0.06 17.27 3.72
N LYS A 96 -0.05 16.25 4.61
CA LYS A 96 -0.08 14.84 4.19
C LYS A 96 -1.45 14.55 3.58
N LEU A 97 -1.45 14.05 2.35
CA LEU A 97 -2.67 13.59 1.68
C LEU A 97 -3.29 12.40 2.42
N ARG A 98 -4.60 12.24 2.27
CA ARG A 98 -5.35 11.11 2.86
C ARG A 98 -4.83 9.77 2.35
N HIS A 99 -5.16 8.71 3.07
CA HIS A 99 -5.03 7.35 2.57
C HIS A 99 -5.90 7.17 1.31
N TYR A 100 -5.35 6.47 0.33
CA TYR A 100 -5.93 6.32 -1.00
C TYR A 100 -6.25 4.85 -1.34
N PHE A 101 -6.25 3.95 -0.35
CA PHE A 101 -6.56 2.53 -0.54
C PHE A 101 -7.87 2.27 -1.30
N ASN A 102 -8.88 3.13 -1.14
CA ASN A 102 -10.18 3.00 -1.82
C ASN A 102 -10.36 4.01 -2.97
N HIS A 103 -9.27 4.62 -3.46
CA HIS A 103 -9.34 5.49 -4.62
C HIS A 103 -9.47 4.64 -5.90
N PRO A 104 -10.31 5.01 -6.89
CA PRO A 104 -10.45 4.25 -8.14
C PRO A 104 -9.11 3.97 -8.84
N GLY A 105 -8.25 4.99 -8.95
CA GLY A 105 -6.91 4.82 -9.52
C GLY A 105 -5.95 3.88 -8.75
N PHE A 106 -6.33 3.39 -7.57
CA PHE A 106 -5.62 2.31 -6.87
C PHE A 106 -6.36 0.96 -7.00
N VAL A 107 -7.69 0.96 -6.94
CA VAL A 107 -8.51 -0.25 -6.99
C VAL A 107 -8.64 -0.81 -8.41
N GLU A 108 -8.84 0.03 -9.42
CA GLU A 108 -9.06 -0.40 -10.82
C GLU A 108 -7.87 -1.22 -11.37
N PRO A 109 -6.60 -0.81 -11.19
CA PRO A 109 -5.47 -1.66 -11.60
C PRO A 109 -5.43 -3.02 -10.90
N MET A 110 -5.91 -3.12 -9.65
CA MET A 110 -5.99 -4.40 -8.94
C MET A 110 -7.10 -5.28 -9.50
N VAL A 111 -8.24 -4.69 -9.86
CA VAL A 111 -9.33 -5.39 -10.56
C VAL A 111 -8.82 -5.95 -11.88
N ASP A 112 -8.13 -5.14 -12.68
CA ASP A 112 -7.55 -5.58 -13.96
C ASP A 112 -6.58 -6.74 -13.76
N GLY A 113 -5.72 -6.68 -12.74
CA GLY A 113 -4.76 -7.75 -12.42
C GLY A 113 -5.44 -9.06 -12.00
N VAL A 114 -6.52 -8.99 -11.21
CA VAL A 114 -7.30 -10.17 -10.81
C VAL A 114 -8.04 -10.77 -12.01
N LEU A 115 -8.69 -9.93 -12.83
CA LEU A 115 -9.39 -10.38 -14.04
C LEU A 115 -8.44 -11.06 -15.04
N ALA A 116 -7.26 -10.47 -15.27
CA ALA A 116 -6.23 -11.07 -16.11
C ALA A 116 -5.78 -12.43 -15.56
N SER A 117 -5.50 -12.50 -14.25
CA SER A 117 -5.07 -13.75 -13.60
C SER A 117 -6.14 -14.84 -13.67
N LEU A 118 -7.43 -14.49 -13.50
CA LEU A 118 -8.54 -15.42 -13.68
C LEU A 118 -8.66 -15.87 -15.15
N ALA A 119 -8.46 -14.98 -16.12
CA ALA A 119 -8.50 -15.31 -17.54
C ALA A 119 -7.40 -16.31 -17.93
N ASP A 120 -6.22 -16.19 -17.33
CA ASP A 120 -5.07 -17.09 -17.54
C ASP A 120 -5.28 -18.51 -17.00
N LEU A 121 -6.24 -18.71 -16.08
CA LEU A 121 -6.60 -20.05 -15.60
C LEU A 121 -7.27 -20.89 -16.71
N PRO A 122 -7.06 -22.22 -16.72
CA PRO A 122 -7.86 -23.13 -17.53
C PRO A 122 -9.37 -22.95 -17.28
N GLU A 123 -10.16 -23.04 -18.34
CA GLU A 123 -11.60 -22.74 -18.29
C GLU A 123 -12.36 -23.61 -17.28
N ASP A 124 -11.96 -24.87 -17.14
CA ASP A 124 -12.61 -25.87 -16.27
C ASP A 124 -12.38 -25.62 -14.77
N VAL A 125 -11.32 -24.91 -14.40
CA VAL A 125 -11.02 -24.56 -13.00
C VAL A 125 -11.37 -23.12 -12.66
N ARG A 126 -11.47 -22.23 -13.66
CA ARG A 126 -11.65 -20.79 -13.48
C ARG A 126 -12.82 -20.45 -12.57
N ALA A 127 -14.00 -21.00 -12.83
CA ALA A 127 -15.20 -20.70 -12.05
C ALA A 127 -15.11 -21.18 -10.59
N GLY A 128 -14.28 -22.20 -10.31
CA GLY A 128 -14.04 -22.72 -8.97
C GLY A 128 -12.84 -22.10 -8.27
N ALA A 129 -12.18 -21.10 -8.86
CA ALA A 129 -11.01 -20.47 -8.26
C ALA A 129 -11.39 -19.66 -7.02
N HIS A 130 -10.50 -19.63 -6.03
CA HIS A 130 -10.60 -18.74 -4.86
C HIS A 130 -9.67 -17.53 -5.04
N LEU A 131 -9.97 -16.42 -4.36
CA LEU A 131 -9.10 -15.24 -4.33
C LEU A 131 -8.41 -15.12 -2.96
N ALA A 132 -7.09 -15.00 -2.97
CA ALA A 132 -6.30 -14.74 -1.77
C ALA A 132 -5.72 -13.32 -1.84
N PHE A 133 -6.33 -12.39 -1.11
CA PHE A 133 -5.81 -11.01 -1.01
C PHE A 133 -4.69 -10.99 0.02
N THR A 134 -3.45 -10.77 -0.42
CA THR A 134 -2.28 -10.81 0.44
C THR A 134 -1.75 -9.41 0.79
N THR A 135 -1.34 -9.25 2.05
CA THR A 135 -0.67 -8.05 2.57
C THR A 135 0.36 -8.41 3.65
N HIS A 136 1.24 -7.49 4.00
CA HIS A 136 2.21 -7.69 5.08
C HIS A 136 1.49 -7.92 6.41
N SER A 137 1.91 -8.96 7.13
CA SER A 137 1.49 -9.16 8.51
C SER A 137 2.13 -8.10 9.40
N ILE A 138 1.41 -7.70 10.44
CA ILE A 138 1.92 -6.85 11.52
C ILE A 138 1.52 -7.47 12.87
N PRO A 139 2.20 -7.14 13.98
CA PRO A 139 1.75 -7.55 15.30
C PRO A 139 0.30 -7.13 15.53
N THR A 140 -0.53 -8.01 16.08
CA THR A 140 -1.97 -7.74 16.29
C THR A 140 -2.19 -6.45 17.06
N SER A 141 -1.38 -6.18 18.09
CA SER A 141 -1.44 -4.94 18.86
C SER A 141 -1.12 -3.68 18.05
N ALA A 142 -0.28 -3.78 17.01
CA ALA A 142 -0.02 -2.67 16.09
C ALA A 142 -1.19 -2.47 15.12
N ALA A 143 -1.85 -3.55 14.69
CA ALA A 143 -3.07 -3.48 13.91
C ALA A 143 -4.20 -2.82 14.69
N ASP A 144 -4.45 -3.27 15.92
CA ASP A 144 -5.48 -2.73 16.81
C ASP A 144 -5.26 -1.24 17.15
N ALA A 145 -4.00 -0.80 17.18
CA ALA A 145 -3.65 0.61 17.40
C ALA A 145 -3.73 1.47 16.12
N SER A 146 -4.13 0.90 14.97
CA SER A 146 -4.22 1.60 13.70
C SER A 146 -5.56 2.32 13.56
N GLY A 147 -5.51 3.63 13.33
CA GLY A 147 -6.70 4.47 13.21
C GLY A 147 -7.47 4.67 14.52
N PRO A 148 -8.59 5.39 14.50
CA PRO A 148 -9.46 5.55 15.68
C PRO A 148 -10.11 4.23 16.05
N VAL A 149 -9.94 3.78 17.31
CA VAL A 149 -10.43 2.48 17.79
C VAL A 149 -11.95 2.39 17.72
N GLU A 150 -12.67 3.50 17.93
CA GLU A 150 -14.12 3.52 17.89
C GLU A 150 -14.69 3.33 16.47
N ALA A 151 -13.87 3.51 15.45
CA ALA A 151 -14.27 3.44 14.05
C ALA A 151 -14.00 2.06 13.41
N HIS A 152 -13.09 1.26 13.99
CA HIS A 152 -12.62 0.02 13.38
C HIS A 152 -12.51 -1.07 14.44
N GLY A 153 -13.10 -2.24 14.16
CA GLY A 153 -13.12 -3.38 15.08
C GLY A 153 -11.77 -4.07 15.24
N GLU A 154 -11.80 -5.40 15.40
CA GLU A 154 -10.58 -6.21 15.52
C GLU A 154 -9.62 -5.98 14.34
N GLY A 155 -8.32 -5.79 14.63
CA GLY A 155 -7.32 -5.47 13.63
C GLY A 155 -7.28 -3.99 13.20
N GLY A 156 -8.14 -3.14 13.77
CA GLY A 156 -8.17 -1.70 13.58
C GLY A 156 -8.38 -1.27 12.13
N ALA A 157 -8.00 -0.03 11.82
CA ALA A 157 -8.12 0.52 10.47
C ALA A 157 -7.29 -0.26 9.45
N TYR A 158 -6.16 -0.85 9.87
CA TYR A 158 -5.31 -1.62 8.95
C TYR A 158 -6.08 -2.77 8.29
N VAL A 159 -6.70 -3.62 9.11
CA VAL A 159 -7.49 -4.76 8.60
C VAL A 159 -8.76 -4.28 7.91
N ALA A 160 -9.46 -3.30 8.50
CA ALA A 160 -10.70 -2.77 7.93
C ALA A 160 -10.51 -2.18 6.53
N GLU A 161 -9.45 -1.40 6.29
CA GLU A 161 -9.14 -0.81 5.00
C GLU A 161 -8.75 -1.87 3.95
N HIS A 162 -7.99 -2.91 4.31
CA HIS A 162 -7.67 -4.00 3.38
C HIS A 162 -8.90 -4.83 3.00
N LEU A 163 -9.77 -5.15 3.97
CA LEU A 163 -11.03 -5.82 3.71
C LEU A 163 -11.95 -4.97 2.81
N ASP A 164 -11.87 -3.64 2.90
CA ASP A 164 -12.62 -2.73 2.03
C ASP A 164 -12.14 -2.81 0.58
N VAL A 165 -10.83 -2.77 0.35
CA VAL A 165 -10.25 -2.97 -0.99
C VAL A 165 -10.63 -4.33 -1.55
N ALA A 166 -10.49 -5.40 -0.76
CA ALA A 166 -10.84 -6.75 -1.19
C ALA A 166 -12.32 -6.84 -1.63
N ARG A 167 -13.25 -6.25 -0.86
CA ARG A 167 -14.67 -6.19 -1.23
C ARG A 167 -14.89 -5.43 -2.54
N LEU A 168 -14.29 -4.25 -2.70
CA LEU A 168 -14.42 -3.46 -3.92
C LEU A 168 -13.92 -4.23 -5.15
N ILE A 169 -12.82 -4.96 -5.02
CA ILE A 169 -12.28 -5.79 -6.10
C ILE A 169 -13.23 -6.95 -6.42
N VAL A 170 -13.69 -7.68 -5.40
CA VAL A 170 -14.62 -8.82 -5.58
C VAL A 170 -15.91 -8.37 -6.24
N GLU A 171 -16.47 -7.24 -5.82
CA GLU A 171 -17.69 -6.68 -6.40
C GLU A 171 -17.50 -6.32 -7.88
N ALA A 172 -16.37 -5.69 -8.23
CA ALA A 172 -16.05 -5.34 -9.61
C ALA A 172 -15.82 -6.59 -10.48
N VAL A 173 -15.06 -7.58 -9.99
CA VAL A 173 -14.82 -8.85 -10.67
C VAL A 173 -16.13 -9.61 -10.90
N ARG A 174 -17.02 -9.65 -9.89
CA ARG A 174 -18.33 -10.27 -10.00
C ARG A 174 -19.22 -9.54 -11.01
N ALA A 175 -19.15 -8.22 -11.07
CA ALA A 175 -19.91 -7.42 -12.04
C ALA A 175 -19.48 -7.72 -13.49
N GLU A 176 -18.17 -7.92 -13.72
CA GLU A 176 -17.61 -8.21 -15.04
C GLU A 176 -17.81 -9.67 -15.46
N THR A 177 -17.57 -10.61 -14.55
CA THR A 177 -17.54 -12.05 -14.88
C THR A 177 -18.86 -12.77 -14.63
N GLY A 178 -19.75 -12.20 -13.79
CA GLY A 178 -20.95 -12.85 -13.29
C GLY A 178 -20.70 -13.96 -12.25
N ILE A 179 -19.44 -14.17 -11.82
CA ILE A 179 -19.04 -15.21 -10.88
C ILE A 179 -18.63 -14.59 -9.55
N GLU A 180 -19.11 -15.18 -8.46
CA GLU A 180 -18.71 -14.81 -7.11
C GLU A 180 -17.68 -15.81 -6.60
N HIS A 181 -16.41 -15.39 -6.58
CA HIS A 181 -15.30 -16.21 -6.08
C HIS A 181 -15.20 -16.11 -4.56
N PRO A 182 -15.09 -17.24 -3.83
CA PRO A 182 -14.74 -17.21 -2.42
C PRO A 182 -13.39 -16.52 -2.22
N TRP A 183 -13.25 -15.74 -1.16
CA TRP A 183 -12.03 -14.98 -0.92
C TRP A 183 -11.69 -14.83 0.55
N GLN A 184 -10.40 -14.56 0.81
CA GLN A 184 -9.91 -14.27 2.15
C GLN A 184 -8.77 -13.24 2.11
N LEU A 185 -8.73 -12.37 3.13
CA LEU A 185 -7.56 -11.56 3.44
C LEU A 185 -6.57 -12.43 4.22
N VAL A 186 -5.36 -12.53 3.69
CA VAL A 186 -4.26 -13.35 4.24
C VAL A 186 -3.00 -12.50 4.35
N TYR A 187 -2.05 -12.99 5.14
CA TYR A 187 -0.87 -12.21 5.50
C TYR A 187 0.41 -12.94 5.13
N GLN A 188 1.47 -12.17 4.92
CA GLN A 188 2.81 -12.69 4.65
C GLN A 188 3.86 -11.97 5.50
N SER A 189 5.10 -12.47 5.45
CA SER A 189 6.26 -11.73 5.96
C SER A 189 6.26 -11.47 7.47
N ARG A 190 5.74 -12.44 8.23
CA ARG A 190 5.89 -12.47 9.68
C ARG A 190 7.37 -12.54 10.06
N SER A 191 7.91 -11.43 10.54
CA SER A 191 9.31 -11.32 11.00
C SER A 191 9.33 -10.91 12.47
N GLY A 192 9.09 -11.84 13.39
CA GLY A 192 9.01 -11.54 14.82
C GLY A 192 9.21 -12.77 15.69
N ALA A 193 9.41 -12.55 16.99
CA ALA A 193 9.52 -13.64 17.94
C ALA A 193 8.20 -14.46 17.95
N PRO A 194 8.26 -15.81 18.01
CA PRO A 194 7.07 -16.67 17.87
C PRO A 194 5.95 -16.39 18.89
N HIS A 195 6.29 -15.81 20.04
CA HIS A 195 5.35 -15.51 21.13
C HIS A 195 4.59 -14.19 20.94
N ILE A 196 5.01 -13.33 20.02
CA ILE A 196 4.23 -12.13 19.68
C ILE A 196 3.13 -12.58 18.70
N PRO A 197 1.85 -12.28 18.97
CA PRO A 197 0.76 -12.55 18.04
C PRO A 197 0.82 -11.56 16.87
N TRP A 198 0.63 -12.10 15.67
CA TRP A 198 0.60 -11.36 14.41
C TRP A 198 -0.71 -11.64 13.71
N LEU A 199 -1.05 -10.81 12.72
CA LEU A 199 -2.24 -11.05 11.90
C LEU A 199 -2.10 -12.35 11.10
N GLU A 200 -3.18 -13.11 11.08
CA GLU A 200 -3.31 -14.45 10.51
C GLU A 200 -4.60 -14.54 9.65
N PRO A 201 -4.68 -15.52 8.72
CA PRO A 201 -3.71 -16.59 8.49
C PRO A 201 -2.53 -16.18 7.61
N ASP A 202 -1.45 -16.96 7.69
CA ASP A 202 -0.35 -16.90 6.72
C ASP A 202 -0.83 -17.39 5.34
N ILE A 203 -0.31 -16.78 4.27
CA ILE A 203 -0.63 -17.17 2.90
C ILE A 203 -0.28 -18.63 2.60
N CYS A 204 0.85 -19.15 3.10
CA CYS A 204 1.24 -20.54 2.87
C CYS A 204 0.25 -21.48 3.54
N ASP A 205 -0.07 -21.23 4.81
CA ASP A 205 -1.02 -22.03 5.59
C ASP A 205 -2.41 -22.02 4.93
N HIS A 206 -2.86 -20.87 4.43
CA HIS A 206 -4.13 -20.76 3.72
C HIS A 206 -4.13 -21.56 2.41
N LEU A 207 -3.07 -21.49 1.61
CA LEU A 207 -2.96 -22.25 0.36
C LEU A 207 -2.90 -23.76 0.62
N GLU A 208 -2.21 -24.20 1.66
CA GLU A 208 -2.18 -25.61 2.08
C GLU A 208 -3.57 -26.09 2.49
N ALA A 209 -4.33 -25.28 3.23
CA ALA A 209 -5.71 -25.60 3.61
C ALA A 209 -6.62 -25.73 2.38
N LEU A 210 -6.61 -24.76 1.47
CA LEU A 210 -7.40 -24.81 0.23
C LEU A 210 -7.04 -26.02 -0.64
N HIS A 211 -5.74 -26.36 -0.72
CA HIS A 211 -5.31 -27.57 -1.40
C HIS A 211 -5.88 -28.83 -0.76
N GLY A 212 -5.86 -28.92 0.58
CA GLY A 212 -6.45 -30.03 1.34
C GLY A 212 -7.97 -30.16 1.17
N GLU A 213 -8.66 -29.05 0.91
CA GLU A 213 -10.10 -29.00 0.60
C GLU A 213 -10.42 -29.33 -0.87
N GLY A 214 -9.41 -29.50 -1.72
CA GLY A 214 -9.58 -29.80 -3.14
C GLY A 214 -9.98 -28.59 -3.99
N VAL A 215 -9.67 -27.37 -3.53
CA VAL A 215 -9.89 -26.15 -4.31
C VAL A 215 -9.04 -26.19 -5.58
N PRO A 216 -9.63 -25.99 -6.77
CA PRO A 216 -8.97 -26.30 -8.03
C PRO A 216 -7.95 -25.25 -8.46
N ALA A 217 -8.09 -24.00 -8.01
CA ALA A 217 -7.19 -22.90 -8.32
C ALA A 217 -7.29 -21.76 -7.29
N VAL A 218 -6.23 -20.98 -7.13
CA VAL A 218 -6.22 -19.76 -6.32
C VAL A 218 -5.55 -18.63 -7.11
N VAL A 219 -6.18 -17.46 -7.15
CA VAL A 219 -5.57 -16.22 -7.64
C VAL A 219 -5.12 -15.40 -6.45
N MET A 220 -3.83 -15.12 -6.36
CA MET A 220 -3.25 -14.27 -5.33
C MET A 220 -3.24 -12.82 -5.80
N ALA A 221 -3.77 -11.92 -4.97
CA ALA A 221 -3.84 -10.48 -5.25
C ALA A 221 -3.07 -9.70 -4.17
N PRO A 222 -1.83 -9.25 -4.45
CA PRO A 222 -1.06 -8.46 -3.50
C PRO A 222 -1.62 -7.05 -3.42
N ILE A 223 -2.39 -6.78 -2.36
CA ILE A 223 -3.05 -5.48 -2.17
C ILE A 223 -2.28 -4.57 -1.19
N GLY A 224 -1.26 -5.08 -0.49
CA GLY A 224 -0.56 -4.33 0.55
C GLY A 224 0.39 -3.21 0.10
N PHE A 225 0.82 -3.18 -1.17
CA PHE A 225 1.82 -2.23 -1.66
C PHE A 225 1.60 -1.81 -3.11
N VAL A 226 2.01 -0.58 -3.46
CA VAL A 226 1.87 0.00 -4.81
C VAL A 226 2.92 -0.52 -5.80
N SER A 227 3.95 -1.23 -5.31
CA SER A 227 5.09 -1.64 -6.13
C SER A 227 5.50 -3.07 -5.84
N ASP A 228 6.03 -3.75 -6.86
CA ASP A 228 6.72 -5.03 -6.67
C ASP A 228 7.84 -4.81 -5.65
N HIS A 229 7.79 -5.58 -4.58
CA HIS A 229 8.84 -5.65 -3.57
C HIS A 229 9.36 -7.08 -3.56
N MET A 230 10.40 -7.38 -2.79
CA MET A 230 11.10 -8.69 -2.86
C MET A 230 10.22 -9.92 -2.53
N GLU A 231 8.95 -9.72 -2.21
CA GLU A 231 8.03 -10.70 -1.67
C GLU A 231 6.78 -10.89 -2.53
N VAL A 232 6.77 -10.27 -3.73
CA VAL A 232 5.82 -10.54 -4.82
C VAL A 232 6.57 -11.27 -5.92
#